data_AF-A0AAV3SUN7-F1
#
_entry.id   AF-A0AAV3SUN7-F1
#
_cell.length_a   1.000
_cell.length_b   1.000
_cell.length_c   1.000
_cell.angle_alpha   90.00
_cell.angle_beta   90.00
_cell.angle_gamma   90.00
#
_symmetry.space_group_name_H-M   'P 1'
#
loop_
_entity.id
_entity.type
_entity.pdbx_description
1 polymer ?
#
loop_
_entity_poly.entity_id
_entity_poly.type
_entity_poly.pdbx_seq_one_letter_code
_entity_poly.pdbx_strand_id
1 'polypeptide(L)'
;MELIDDEGRLFGRVNVIDALVVLLIAAVVVAGAAFVFADDPEPAPAPETDTAYATLDVGTVSPYIVDAIEEGDTHSPDGSSDLRITDVHLTPQGDQTRVVLRVALEGELNDQDSLIYGGAPPRLGRTLDITTDRYQIGGQIRAVGDSDALTTEQQRVLLSSQVDAGTATDVTPGDEIRLSDRTVARINNVTTYTTDRPTQRQLLVEATLTGHRQQDRLRFGGTPVRRGQTVTLPTSDYTLDAQIEQVGGDISLGATTTRTVTLRMEEVREDFADAIEPGMVERAGDTTVARVTGVETEPSLIIATGDDGSVNVVDHPVDREVTITADLQLRETPAGLAFKGDQIRQGSTVTLDLGTATVEATVVSVGR
;
A
#
# COMPACT_ATOMS: atom_id res chain seq x y z
N MET A 1 44.95 60.91 53.16
CA MET A 1 46.11 60.84 52.25
C MET A 1 45.67 61.58 51.01
N GLU A 2 46.26 62.74 50.74
CA GLU A 2 45.91 63.53 49.55
C GLU A 2 46.49 62.85 48.32
N LEU A 3 45.66 62.70 47.28
CA LEU A 3 46.03 61.98 46.05
C LEU A 3 47.01 62.78 45.18
N ILE A 4 47.05 64.10 45.34
CA ILE A 4 47.88 65.06 44.61
C ILE A 4 48.41 66.07 45.64
N ASP A 5 49.73 66.34 45.63
CA ASP A 5 50.36 67.35 46.50
C ASP A 5 50.34 68.77 45.88
N ASP A 6 50.65 69.79 46.67
CA ASP A 6 50.67 71.21 46.26
C ASP A 6 51.71 71.52 45.17
N GLU A 7 52.60 70.58 44.86
CA GLU A 7 53.56 70.65 43.75
C GLU A 7 53.11 69.86 42.49
N GLY A 8 51.88 69.31 42.48
CA GLY A 8 51.31 68.62 41.32
C GLY A 8 51.87 67.22 41.09
N ARG A 9 52.24 66.48 42.14
CA ARG A 9 52.72 65.09 42.06
C ARG A 9 51.65 64.11 42.54
N LEU A 10 51.38 63.08 41.73
CA LEU A 10 50.49 61.97 42.06
C LEU A 10 51.22 61.02 43.06
N PHE A 11 50.62 60.79 44.22
CA PHE A 11 51.19 59.95 45.29
C PHE A 11 52.61 60.33 45.75
N GLY A 12 53.02 61.61 45.60
CA GLY A 12 54.32 62.13 46.03
C GLY A 12 55.55 61.54 45.33
N ARG A 13 55.36 60.76 44.25
CA ARG A 13 56.46 60.08 43.53
C ARG A 13 56.55 60.41 42.04
N VAL A 14 55.45 60.78 41.39
CA VAL A 14 55.41 61.01 39.93
C VAL A 14 54.67 62.31 39.63
N ASN A 15 55.19 63.14 38.72
CA ASN A 15 54.51 64.37 38.29
C ASN A 15 53.19 64.02 37.57
N VAL A 16 52.08 64.68 37.93
CA VAL A 16 50.74 64.41 37.37
C VAL A 16 50.72 64.53 35.84
N ILE A 17 51.50 65.47 35.29
CA ILE A 17 51.56 65.73 33.86
C ILE A 17 52.21 64.55 33.14
N ASP A 18 53.30 64.02 33.71
CA ASP A 18 54.04 62.90 33.12
C ASP A 18 53.22 61.60 33.20
N ALA A 19 52.48 61.40 34.29
CA ALA A 19 51.53 60.29 34.41
C ALA A 19 50.43 60.36 33.34
N LEU A 20 49.90 61.55 33.04
CA LEU A 20 48.90 61.75 31.98
C LEU A 20 49.48 61.48 30.58
N VAL A 21 50.72 61.90 30.31
CA VAL A 21 51.40 61.65 29.03
C VAL A 21 51.64 60.16 28.83
N VAL A 22 52.09 59.45 29.86
CA VAL A 22 52.26 57.98 29.80
C VAL A 22 50.93 57.27 29.56
N LEU A 23 49.85 57.73 30.19
CA LEU A 23 48.51 57.18 29.99
C LEU A 23 48.00 57.43 28.56
N LEU A 24 48.27 58.62 28.00
CA LEU A 24 47.96 58.94 26.61
C LEU A 24 48.74 58.04 25.65
N ILE A 25 50.05 57.87 25.85
CA ILE A 25 50.88 57.00 25.03
C ILE A 25 50.40 55.55 25.13
N ALA A 26 50.07 55.07 26.33
CA ALA A 26 49.52 53.74 26.54
C ALA A 26 48.17 53.58 25.80
N ALA A 27 47.29 54.57 25.86
CA ALA A 27 46.01 54.54 25.14
C ALA A 27 46.20 54.50 23.61
N VAL A 28 47.16 55.28 23.08
CA VAL A 28 47.50 55.29 21.65
C VAL A 28 48.12 53.96 21.22
N VAL A 29 48.98 53.35 22.04
CA VAL A 29 49.58 52.04 21.76
C VAL A 29 48.54 50.93 21.81
N VAL A 30 47.62 50.96 22.77
CA VAL A 30 46.51 50.00 22.85
C VAL A 30 45.56 50.15 21.67
N ALA A 31 45.23 51.39 21.28
CA ALA A 31 44.40 51.66 20.10
C ALA A 31 45.10 51.24 18.80
N GLY A 32 46.41 51.49 18.68
CA GLY A 32 47.22 51.08 17.53
C GLY A 32 47.37 49.56 17.41
N ALA A 33 47.57 48.86 18.53
CA ALA A 33 47.59 47.39 18.56
C ALA A 33 46.22 46.81 18.17
N ALA A 34 45.12 47.37 18.69
CA ALA A 34 43.77 46.91 18.33
C ALA A 34 43.47 47.09 16.83
N PHE A 35 43.97 48.16 16.20
CA PHE A 35 43.77 48.41 14.77
C PHE A 35 44.56 47.44 13.89
N VAL A 36 45.78 47.05 14.29
CA VAL A 36 46.61 46.08 13.55
C VAL A 36 46.08 44.64 13.66
N PHE A 37 45.35 44.32 14.74
CA PHE A 37 44.67 43.02 14.90
C PHE A 37 43.23 42.99 14.37
N ALA A 38 42.72 44.11 13.85
CA ALA A 38 41.37 44.21 13.27
C ALA A 38 41.33 43.94 11.75
N ASP A 39 42.47 43.60 11.13
CA ASP A 39 42.59 43.29 9.70
C ASP A 39 42.18 41.85 9.34
N ASP A 40 41.62 41.07 10.27
CA ASP A 40 40.89 39.86 9.86
C ASP A 40 39.56 40.31 9.23
N PRO A 41 39.36 40.12 7.91
CA PRO A 41 38.08 40.45 7.30
C PRO A 41 36.98 39.70 8.04
N GLU A 42 35.92 40.40 8.46
CA GLU A 42 34.71 39.73 8.95
C GLU A 42 34.34 38.64 7.94
N PRO A 43 34.04 37.41 8.38
CA PRO A 43 33.55 36.37 7.49
C PRO A 43 32.39 36.96 6.68
N ALA A 44 32.46 36.85 5.35
CA ALA A 44 31.34 37.25 4.51
C ALA A 44 30.06 36.60 5.08
N PRO A 45 28.93 37.33 5.14
CA PRO A 45 27.69 36.74 5.61
C PRO A 45 27.44 35.45 4.82
N ALA A 46 27.15 34.37 5.54
CA ALA A 46 26.82 33.10 4.91
C ALA A 46 25.68 33.35 3.91
N PRO A 47 25.74 32.74 2.72
CA PRO A 47 24.67 32.89 1.74
C PRO A 47 23.33 32.52 2.39
N GLU A 48 22.28 33.29 2.08
CA GLU A 48 20.94 33.00 2.58
C GLU A 48 20.45 31.70 1.93
N THR A 49 20.43 30.62 2.72
CA THR A 49 19.83 29.35 2.32
C THR A 49 18.37 29.30 2.76
N ASP A 50 17.56 28.58 1.98
CA ASP A 50 16.19 28.24 2.34
C ASP A 50 16.02 26.72 2.28
N THR A 51 14.89 26.20 2.78
CA THR A 51 14.54 24.79 2.71
C THR A 51 13.19 24.60 2.02
N ALA A 52 13.16 23.76 1.00
CA ALA A 52 11.94 23.33 0.33
C ALA A 52 11.82 21.81 0.39
N TYR A 53 10.60 21.28 0.44
CA TYR A 53 10.40 19.83 0.47
C TYR A 53 9.84 19.32 -0.84
N ALA A 54 10.44 18.24 -1.35
CA ALA A 54 10.03 17.60 -2.59
C ALA A 54 9.64 16.13 -2.36
N THR A 55 8.68 15.66 -3.15
CA THR A 55 8.35 14.23 -3.23
C THR A 55 9.03 13.64 -4.45
N LEU A 56 9.92 12.68 -4.24
CA LEU A 56 10.63 11.96 -5.29
C LEU A 56 9.99 10.60 -5.52
N ASP A 57 9.65 10.34 -6.78
CA ASP A 57 9.26 9.01 -7.25
C ASP A 57 10.49 8.33 -7.85
N VAL A 58 11.08 7.43 -7.07
CA VAL A 58 12.29 6.68 -7.44
C VAL A 58 11.95 5.51 -8.39
N GLY A 59 10.68 5.09 -8.40
CA GLY A 59 10.25 3.93 -9.17
C GLY A 59 10.49 2.63 -8.42
N THR A 60 10.78 1.55 -9.14
CA THR A 60 11.05 0.24 -8.55
C THR A 60 12.53 0.04 -8.31
N VAL A 61 12.86 -0.46 -7.13
CA VAL A 61 14.21 -0.66 -6.63
C VAL A 61 14.36 -2.09 -6.13
N SER A 62 15.55 -2.67 -6.29
CA SER A 62 15.87 -4.01 -5.77
C SER A 62 15.89 -4.02 -4.24
N PRO A 63 15.41 -5.10 -3.58
CA PRO A 63 15.28 -5.15 -2.12
C PRO A 63 16.57 -4.81 -1.35
N TYR A 64 17.73 -5.29 -1.80
CA TYR A 64 19.01 -5.03 -1.15
C TYR A 64 19.43 -3.55 -1.14
N ILE A 65 18.92 -2.73 -2.08
CA ILE A 65 19.11 -1.28 -2.07
C ILE A 65 18.09 -0.65 -1.14
N VAL A 66 16.84 -1.11 -1.15
CA VAL A 66 15.77 -0.57 -0.29
C VAL A 66 16.13 -0.69 1.19
N ASP A 67 16.70 -1.81 1.59
CA ASP A 67 17.16 -2.03 2.97
C ASP A 67 18.30 -1.09 3.39
N ALA A 68 18.99 -0.45 2.43
CA ALA A 68 20.03 0.52 2.70
C ALA A 68 19.53 1.98 2.71
N ILE A 69 18.29 2.24 2.25
CA ILE A 69 17.70 3.58 2.23
C ILE A 69 17.12 3.88 3.62
N GLU A 70 17.66 4.91 4.27
CA GLU A 70 17.27 5.32 5.61
C GLU A 70 16.75 6.77 5.63
N GLU A 71 15.80 7.05 6.52
CA GLU A 71 15.43 8.43 6.83
C GLU A 71 16.63 9.11 7.51
N GLY A 72 16.96 10.32 7.06
CA GLY A 72 18.16 11.04 7.49
C GLY A 72 19.35 10.90 6.54
N ASP A 73 19.31 10.01 5.55
CA ASP A 73 20.34 9.93 4.50
C ASP A 73 20.49 11.27 3.79
N THR A 74 21.73 11.69 3.54
CA THR A 74 22.05 12.98 2.91
C THR A 74 22.81 12.85 1.61
N HIS A 75 22.66 13.87 0.74
CA HIS A 75 23.41 13.99 -0.51
C HIS A 75 23.67 15.46 -0.85
N SER A 76 24.95 15.81 -1.07
CA SER A 76 25.39 17.17 -1.41
C SER A 76 26.04 17.17 -2.81
N PRO A 77 25.34 17.59 -3.87
CA PRO A 77 25.84 17.44 -5.25
C PRO A 77 26.96 18.43 -5.60
N ASP A 78 27.00 19.60 -4.96
CA ASP A 78 27.90 20.71 -5.32
C ASP A 78 28.54 21.41 -4.10
N GLY A 79 28.29 20.92 -2.89
CA GLY A 79 28.79 21.50 -1.63
C GLY A 79 28.09 22.79 -1.18
N SER A 80 27.12 23.28 -1.95
CA SER A 80 26.28 24.45 -1.65
C SER A 80 24.79 24.10 -1.50
N SER A 81 24.43 22.88 -1.87
CA SER A 81 23.10 22.31 -1.77
C SER A 81 23.15 21.03 -0.95
N ASP A 82 22.16 20.80 -0.10
CA ASP A 82 22.01 19.58 0.69
C ASP A 82 20.63 18.98 0.50
N LEU A 83 20.58 17.67 0.23
CA LEU A 83 19.36 16.88 0.25
C LEU A 83 19.39 16.00 1.48
N ARG A 84 18.28 15.92 2.21
CA ARG A 84 18.08 14.96 3.28
C ARG A 84 16.78 14.20 3.08
N ILE A 85 16.82 12.87 3.14
CA ILE A 85 15.61 12.04 3.14
C ILE A 85 14.88 12.26 4.46
N THR A 86 13.61 12.67 4.40
CA THR A 86 12.80 12.95 5.58
C THR A 86 11.71 11.92 5.84
N ASP A 87 11.27 11.21 4.80
CA ASP A 87 10.27 10.15 4.90
C ASP A 87 10.45 9.15 3.74
N VAL A 88 10.26 7.86 4.03
CA VAL A 88 10.40 6.76 3.10
C VAL A 88 9.10 5.95 3.05
N HIS A 89 8.43 5.97 1.89
CA HIS A 89 7.26 5.16 1.66
C HIS A 89 7.55 4.03 0.66
N LEU A 90 7.35 2.80 1.14
CA LEU A 90 7.60 1.57 0.40
C LEU A 90 6.28 0.88 0.08
N THR A 91 6.15 0.33 -1.12
CA THR A 91 5.04 -0.58 -1.44
C THR A 91 5.52 -1.71 -2.36
N PRO A 92 4.92 -2.92 -2.29
CA PRO A 92 5.28 -4.00 -3.20
C PRO A 92 4.83 -3.68 -4.63
N GLN A 93 5.64 -4.07 -5.62
CA GLN A 93 5.28 -4.01 -7.03
C GLN A 93 5.92 -5.19 -7.77
N GLY A 94 5.21 -6.31 -7.82
CA GLY A 94 5.79 -7.60 -8.24
C GLY A 94 6.93 -8.01 -7.30
N ASP A 95 8.05 -8.46 -7.87
CA ASP A 95 9.25 -8.88 -7.13
C ASP A 95 10.14 -7.70 -6.68
N GLN A 96 9.75 -6.47 -6.99
CA GLN A 96 10.49 -5.26 -6.63
C GLN A 96 9.70 -4.40 -5.65
N THR A 97 10.39 -3.43 -5.04
CA THR A 97 9.78 -2.46 -4.14
C THR A 97 9.68 -1.10 -4.83
N ARG A 98 8.47 -0.55 -4.88
CA ARG A 98 8.24 0.84 -5.28
C ARG A 98 8.66 1.75 -4.13
N VAL A 99 9.56 2.69 -4.42
CA VAL A 99 10.08 3.66 -3.44
C VAL A 99 9.59 5.07 -3.79
N VAL A 100 8.98 5.74 -2.81
CA VAL A 100 8.64 7.16 -2.86
C VAL A 100 9.25 7.83 -1.65
N LEU A 101 10.00 8.91 -1.87
CA LEU A 101 10.70 9.63 -0.82
C LEU A 101 10.10 11.02 -0.62
N ARG A 102 10.04 11.48 0.62
CA ARG A 102 10.05 12.92 0.92
C ARG A 102 11.48 13.33 1.21
N VAL A 103 11.89 14.45 0.64
CA VAL A 103 13.22 15.01 0.84
C VAL A 103 13.12 16.47 1.21
N ALA A 104 13.96 16.91 2.16
CA ALA A 104 14.29 18.31 2.37
C ALA A 104 15.41 18.68 1.41
N LEU A 105 15.23 19.76 0.67
CA LEU A 105 16.21 20.36 -0.22
C LEU A 105 16.61 21.70 0.39
N GLU A 106 17.86 21.82 0.80
CA GLU A 106 18.47 23.07 1.24
C GLU A 106 19.37 23.60 0.12
N GLY A 107 19.31 24.91 -0.10
CA GLY A 107 20.15 25.59 -1.09
C GLY A 107 19.91 27.09 -1.12
N GLU A 108 20.73 27.78 -1.89
CA GLU A 108 20.66 29.24 -2.02
C GLU A 108 19.40 29.70 -2.77
N LEU A 109 18.88 30.88 -2.41
CA LEU A 109 17.85 31.56 -3.17
C LEU A 109 18.45 32.28 -4.39
N ASN A 110 17.78 32.21 -5.54
CA ASN A 110 18.12 33.04 -6.69
C ASN A 110 17.52 34.45 -6.57
N ASP A 111 17.80 35.33 -7.54
CA ASP A 111 17.26 36.70 -7.63
C ASP A 111 15.71 36.80 -7.68
N GLN A 112 15.00 35.66 -7.72
CA GLN A 112 13.54 35.55 -7.78
C GLN A 112 12.97 34.86 -6.53
N ASP A 113 13.74 34.79 -5.44
CA ASP A 113 13.38 34.11 -4.18
C ASP A 113 13.02 32.63 -4.37
N SER A 114 13.59 31.97 -5.38
CA SER A 114 13.42 30.54 -5.62
C SER A 114 14.65 29.78 -5.15
N LEU A 115 14.45 28.79 -4.30
CA LEU A 115 15.49 27.84 -3.91
C LEU A 115 16.10 27.14 -5.13
N ILE A 116 17.43 27.10 -5.15
CA ILE A 116 18.26 26.40 -6.13
C ILE A 116 18.91 25.20 -5.45
N TYR A 117 18.64 24.01 -5.98
CA TYR A 117 19.28 22.76 -5.55
C TYR A 117 20.03 22.15 -6.73
N GLY A 118 21.33 21.87 -6.60
CA GLY A 118 22.12 21.25 -7.67
C GLY A 118 22.06 22.06 -8.98
N GLY A 119 22.21 23.38 -8.88
CA GLY A 119 22.24 24.31 -10.02
C GLY A 119 20.90 24.65 -10.70
N ALA A 120 19.75 24.17 -10.21
CA ALA A 120 18.44 24.58 -10.74
C ALA A 120 17.33 24.54 -9.67
N PRO A 121 16.16 25.18 -9.91
CA PRO A 121 15.01 25.05 -9.01
C PRO A 121 14.43 23.62 -8.98
N PRO A 122 13.84 23.19 -7.85
CA PRO A 122 13.18 21.88 -7.73
C PRO A 122 11.81 21.91 -8.42
N ARG A 123 11.76 21.66 -9.74
CA ARG A 123 10.51 21.68 -10.53
C ARG A 123 9.97 20.27 -10.78
N LEU A 124 8.65 20.15 -10.89
CA LEU A 124 7.98 18.91 -11.29
C LEU A 124 8.61 18.32 -12.56
N GLY A 125 8.85 17.01 -12.55
CA GLY A 125 9.44 16.28 -13.67
C GLY A 125 10.98 16.28 -13.72
N ARG A 126 11.65 17.15 -12.95
CA ARG A 126 13.12 17.10 -12.79
C ARG A 126 13.50 15.82 -12.06
N THR A 127 14.61 15.20 -12.46
CA THR A 127 15.19 14.05 -11.75
C THR A 127 16.33 14.53 -10.86
N LEU A 128 16.38 14.04 -9.63
CA LEU A 128 17.48 14.24 -8.69
C LEU A 128 18.14 12.89 -8.43
N ASP A 129 19.47 12.87 -8.48
CA ASP A 129 20.26 11.71 -8.06
C ASP A 129 20.58 11.83 -6.57
N ILE A 130 20.56 10.69 -5.87
CA ILE A 130 20.99 10.56 -4.49
C ILE A 130 22.11 9.54 -4.48
N THR A 131 23.31 9.99 -4.12
CA THR A 131 24.49 9.13 -4.01
C THR A 131 25.01 9.19 -2.59
N THR A 132 25.07 8.03 -1.95
CA THR A 132 25.66 7.80 -0.62
C THR A 132 26.85 6.83 -0.75
N ASP A 133 27.53 6.54 0.37
CA ASP A 133 28.58 5.51 0.40
C ASP A 133 28.04 4.09 0.16
N ARG A 134 26.71 3.88 0.28
CA ARG A 134 26.06 2.56 0.23
C ARG A 134 25.29 2.32 -1.07
N TYR A 135 24.69 3.36 -1.66
CA TYR A 135 23.83 3.21 -2.82
C TYR A 135 23.79 4.47 -3.70
N GLN A 136 23.30 4.28 -4.91
CA GLN A 136 22.96 5.35 -5.83
C GLN A 136 21.58 5.10 -6.44
N ILE A 137 20.69 6.08 -6.35
CA ILE A 137 19.34 6.04 -6.92
C ILE A 137 18.99 7.38 -7.58
N GLY A 138 18.05 7.37 -8.52
CA GLY A 138 17.52 8.58 -9.15
C GLY A 138 16.00 8.66 -8.96
N GLY A 139 15.49 9.85 -8.62
CA GLY A 139 14.07 10.07 -8.37
C GLY A 139 13.50 11.28 -9.09
N GLN A 140 12.33 11.14 -9.71
CA GLN A 140 11.64 12.24 -10.38
C GLN A 140 10.78 13.04 -9.40
N ILE A 141 10.91 14.36 -9.37
CA ILE A 141 10.08 15.25 -8.56
C ILE A 141 8.62 15.17 -9.03
N ARG A 142 7.73 14.74 -8.12
CA ARG A 142 6.27 14.63 -8.33
C ARG A 142 5.46 15.69 -7.61
N ALA A 143 6.02 16.27 -6.55
CA ALA A 143 5.40 17.35 -5.80
C ALA A 143 6.47 18.19 -5.11
N VAL A 144 6.15 19.45 -4.85
CA VAL A 144 6.95 20.39 -4.06
C VAL A 144 6.00 21.08 -3.10
N GLY A 145 6.40 21.30 -1.85
CA GLY A 145 5.60 21.98 -0.84
C GLY A 145 6.35 22.08 0.49
N ASP A 146 5.63 22.41 1.56
CA ASP A 146 6.26 22.83 2.83
C ASP A 146 6.32 21.74 3.91
N SER A 147 5.64 20.60 3.71
CA SER A 147 5.62 19.51 4.70
C SER A 147 6.86 18.63 4.61
N ASP A 148 7.39 18.15 5.72
CA ASP A 148 8.53 17.24 5.80
C ASP A 148 8.16 15.75 5.67
N ALA A 149 6.88 15.40 5.60
CA ALA A 149 6.41 14.02 5.49
C ALA A 149 5.53 13.77 4.26
N LEU A 150 5.41 12.51 3.85
CA LEU A 150 4.42 12.08 2.87
C LEU A 150 3.04 11.99 3.52
N THR A 151 2.02 12.43 2.79
CA THR A 151 0.64 12.16 3.20
C THR A 151 0.32 10.70 2.92
N THR A 152 0.28 9.87 3.97
CA THR A 152 -0.10 8.46 3.91
C THR A 152 -1.48 8.25 4.52
N GLU A 153 -2.17 7.21 4.08
CA GLU A 153 -3.51 6.85 4.54
C GLU A 153 -3.67 5.34 4.55
N GLN A 154 -4.31 4.83 5.60
CA GLN A 154 -4.71 3.43 5.70
C GLN A 154 -6.09 3.24 5.08
N GLN A 155 -6.19 2.28 4.16
CA GLN A 155 -7.43 1.97 3.46
C GLN A 155 -7.77 0.50 3.62
N ARG A 156 -8.94 0.21 4.21
CA ARG A 156 -9.49 -1.14 4.22
C ARG A 156 -10.00 -1.52 2.84
N VAL A 157 -9.70 -2.74 2.42
CA VAL A 157 -10.09 -3.31 1.14
C VAL A 157 -10.59 -4.74 1.33
N LEU A 158 -11.52 -5.16 0.47
CA LEU A 158 -11.85 -6.57 0.27
C LEU A 158 -11.12 -7.04 -0.98
N LEU A 159 -10.34 -8.10 -0.86
CA LEU A 159 -9.57 -8.69 -1.92
C LEU A 159 -10.11 -10.08 -2.28
N SER A 160 -10.06 -10.45 -3.55
CA SER A 160 -10.36 -11.78 -4.06
C SER A 160 -9.12 -12.39 -4.72
N SER A 161 -8.87 -13.67 -4.49
CA SER A 161 -7.77 -14.38 -5.16
C SER A 161 -8.06 -15.88 -5.26
N GLN A 162 -7.61 -16.52 -6.33
CA GLN A 162 -7.58 -17.97 -6.44
C GLN A 162 -6.15 -18.45 -6.28
N VAL A 163 -5.93 -19.30 -5.29
CA VAL A 163 -4.61 -19.83 -4.94
C VAL A 163 -4.68 -21.35 -4.82
N ASP A 164 -3.52 -22.00 -4.78
CA ASP A 164 -3.46 -23.43 -4.45
C ASP A 164 -3.81 -23.67 -2.97
N ALA A 165 -4.19 -24.91 -2.65
CA ALA A 165 -4.62 -25.28 -1.30
C ALA A 165 -3.52 -25.12 -0.23
N GLY A 166 -2.24 -25.19 -0.60
CA GLY A 166 -1.12 -24.94 0.31
C GLY A 166 -1.09 -23.47 0.70
N THR A 167 -0.96 -22.59 -0.29
CA THR A 167 -1.00 -21.13 -0.09
C THR A 167 -2.24 -20.69 0.69
N ALA A 168 -3.42 -21.26 0.40
CA ALA A 168 -4.65 -20.93 1.11
C ALA A 168 -4.62 -21.23 2.63
N THR A 169 -3.78 -22.17 3.05
CA THR A 169 -3.56 -22.52 4.46
C THR A 169 -2.56 -21.58 5.12
N ASP A 170 -1.61 -21.05 4.35
CA ASP A 170 -0.56 -20.15 4.83
C ASP A 170 -1.05 -18.71 5.01
N VAL A 171 -2.08 -18.27 4.26
CA VAL A 171 -2.67 -16.93 4.44
C VAL A 171 -3.53 -16.90 5.70
N THR A 172 -3.09 -16.20 6.74
CA THR A 172 -3.79 -16.14 8.03
C THR A 172 -4.18 -14.71 8.46
N PRO A 173 -5.29 -14.56 9.21
CA PRO A 173 -5.61 -13.29 9.86
C PRO A 173 -4.49 -12.86 10.82
N GLY A 174 -4.04 -11.62 10.68
CA GLY A 174 -2.94 -11.06 11.45
C GLY A 174 -1.64 -10.90 10.66
N ASP A 175 -1.50 -11.58 9.51
CA ASP A 175 -0.31 -11.49 8.67
C ASP A 175 0.02 -10.05 8.30
N GLU A 176 1.31 -9.72 8.36
CA GLU A 176 1.84 -8.40 8.04
C GLU A 176 2.72 -8.46 6.80
N ILE A 177 2.44 -7.57 5.85
CA ILE A 177 3.28 -7.35 4.70
C ILE A 177 4.30 -6.29 5.11
N ARG A 178 5.57 -6.69 5.19
CA ARG A 178 6.67 -5.84 5.67
C ARG A 178 7.71 -5.60 4.58
N LEU A 179 8.16 -4.36 4.46
CA LEU A 179 9.25 -3.92 3.59
C LEU A 179 10.26 -3.12 4.42
N SER A 180 11.50 -3.58 4.52
CA SER A 180 12.55 -2.95 5.35
C SER A 180 12.04 -2.55 6.74
N ASP A 181 11.50 -3.55 7.47
CA ASP A 181 10.86 -3.46 8.79
C ASP A 181 9.60 -2.58 8.91
N ARG A 182 9.08 -2.04 7.80
CA ARG A 182 7.86 -1.24 7.78
C ARG A 182 6.66 -2.08 7.35
N THR A 183 5.61 -2.12 8.18
CA THR A 183 4.35 -2.77 7.81
C THR A 183 3.55 -1.89 6.85
N VAL A 184 3.40 -2.36 5.62
CA VAL A 184 2.72 -1.62 4.52
C VAL A 184 1.32 -2.15 4.24
N ALA A 185 1.02 -3.37 4.69
CA ALA A 185 -0.33 -3.91 4.70
C ALA A 185 -0.50 -4.94 5.82
N ARG A 186 -1.76 -5.18 6.22
CA ARG A 186 -2.15 -6.21 7.19
C ARG A 186 -3.34 -7.00 6.66
N ILE A 187 -3.28 -8.30 6.80
CA ILE A 187 -4.43 -9.19 6.61
C ILE A 187 -5.28 -9.15 7.88
N ASN A 188 -6.49 -8.62 7.79
CA ASN A 188 -7.41 -8.50 8.94
C ASN A 188 -8.26 -9.76 9.12
N ASN A 189 -8.73 -10.35 8.03
CA ASN A 189 -9.57 -11.53 8.05
C ASN A 189 -9.50 -12.27 6.71
N VAL A 190 -9.72 -13.58 6.74
CA VAL A 190 -9.65 -14.47 5.57
C VAL A 190 -10.85 -15.42 5.60
N THR A 191 -11.52 -15.59 4.47
CA THR A 191 -12.48 -16.67 4.26
C THR A 191 -12.06 -17.48 3.05
N THR A 192 -11.91 -18.78 3.24
CA THR A 192 -11.47 -19.72 2.23
C THR A 192 -12.63 -20.56 1.75
N TYR A 193 -12.84 -20.58 0.44
CA TYR A 193 -13.89 -21.32 -0.22
C TYR A 193 -13.30 -22.37 -1.16
N THR A 194 -13.99 -23.49 -1.30
CA THR A 194 -13.66 -24.53 -2.27
C THR A 194 -14.02 -24.07 -3.68
N THR A 195 -13.41 -24.68 -4.69
CA THR A 195 -13.69 -24.38 -6.11
C THR A 195 -14.06 -25.67 -6.82
N ASP A 196 -14.32 -25.59 -8.13
CA ASP A 196 -14.49 -26.74 -9.02
C ASP A 196 -13.20 -27.60 -9.08
N ARG A 197 -12.04 -27.02 -8.76
CA ARG A 197 -10.76 -27.72 -8.70
C ARG A 197 -10.39 -28.06 -7.25
N PRO A 198 -10.19 -29.34 -6.91
CA PRO A 198 -9.92 -29.76 -5.53
C PRO A 198 -8.56 -29.26 -5.00
N THR A 199 -7.66 -28.83 -5.88
CA THR A 199 -6.35 -28.28 -5.53
C THR A 199 -6.34 -26.75 -5.44
N GLN A 200 -7.43 -26.07 -5.81
CA GLN A 200 -7.54 -24.61 -5.77
C GLN A 200 -8.55 -24.16 -4.72
N ARG A 201 -8.32 -22.97 -4.18
CA ARG A 201 -9.18 -22.31 -3.20
C ARG A 201 -9.42 -20.88 -3.64
N GLN A 202 -10.65 -20.41 -3.43
CA GLN A 202 -11.01 -19.01 -3.57
C GLN A 202 -10.89 -18.34 -2.21
N LEU A 203 -10.01 -17.35 -2.10
CA LEU A 203 -9.87 -16.52 -0.91
C LEU A 203 -10.68 -15.24 -1.08
N LEU A 204 -11.38 -14.86 0.00
CA LEU A 204 -11.83 -13.50 0.24
C LEU A 204 -11.11 -12.96 1.46
N VAL A 205 -10.35 -11.89 1.26
CA VAL A 205 -9.40 -11.36 2.23
C VAL A 205 -9.75 -9.92 2.55
N GLU A 206 -10.07 -9.64 3.82
CA GLU A 206 -10.12 -8.27 4.31
C GLU A 206 -8.71 -7.84 4.67
N ALA A 207 -8.22 -6.77 4.06
CA ALA A 207 -6.88 -6.24 4.32
C ALA A 207 -6.93 -4.73 4.57
N THR A 208 -5.94 -4.23 5.31
CA THR A 208 -5.66 -2.80 5.43
C THR A 208 -4.38 -2.50 4.65
N LEU A 209 -4.46 -1.61 3.67
CA LEU A 209 -3.31 -1.15 2.88
C LEU A 209 -2.89 0.24 3.35
N THR A 210 -1.60 0.47 3.55
CA THR A 210 -1.03 1.81 3.77
C THR A 210 -0.53 2.34 2.43
N GLY A 211 -1.25 3.32 1.87
CA GLY A 211 -0.86 3.97 0.63
C GLY A 211 -0.41 5.42 0.85
N HIS A 212 0.23 6.01 -0.16
CA HIS A 212 0.51 7.45 -0.18
C HIS A 212 -0.46 8.17 -1.12
N ARG A 213 -0.79 9.42 -0.78
CA ARG A 213 -1.61 10.30 -1.62
C ARG A 213 -0.74 10.95 -2.69
N GLN A 214 -1.15 10.79 -3.94
CA GLN A 214 -0.57 11.49 -5.08
C GLN A 214 -1.71 12.09 -5.92
N GLN A 215 -1.72 13.42 -6.10
CA GLN A 215 -2.79 14.13 -6.84
C GLN A 215 -4.19 13.72 -6.36
N ASP A 216 -4.41 13.81 -5.04
CA ASP A 216 -5.65 13.42 -4.35
C ASP A 216 -6.10 11.97 -4.52
N ARG A 217 -5.23 11.07 -5.00
CA ARG A 217 -5.51 9.65 -5.15
C ARG A 217 -4.57 8.82 -4.28
N LEU A 218 -5.15 7.94 -3.47
CA LEU A 218 -4.38 6.95 -2.72
C LEU A 218 -3.79 5.91 -3.67
N ARG A 219 -2.49 5.64 -3.56
CA ARG A 219 -1.79 4.64 -4.36
C ARG A 219 -1.09 3.60 -3.50
N PHE A 220 -1.10 2.36 -3.97
CA PHE A 220 -0.38 1.22 -3.41
C PHE A 220 0.29 0.46 -4.56
N GLY A 221 1.60 0.21 -4.48
CA GLY A 221 2.36 -0.43 -5.56
C GLY A 221 2.39 0.38 -6.85
N GLY A 222 2.19 1.71 -6.75
CA GLY A 222 2.06 2.60 -7.90
C GLY A 222 0.68 2.69 -8.54
N THR A 223 -0.25 1.82 -8.15
CA THR A 223 -1.60 1.75 -8.72
C THR A 223 -2.59 2.45 -7.80
N PRO A 224 -3.60 3.16 -8.33
CA PRO A 224 -4.65 3.72 -7.49
C PRO A 224 -5.42 2.63 -6.75
N VAL A 225 -5.67 2.81 -5.44
CA VAL A 225 -6.47 1.87 -4.65
C VAL A 225 -7.93 1.97 -5.07
N ARG A 226 -8.38 1.09 -5.97
CA ARG A 226 -9.70 1.10 -6.62
C ARG A 226 -10.14 -0.32 -6.95
N ARG A 227 -11.46 -0.53 -7.02
CA ARG A 227 -12.07 -1.81 -7.45
C ARG A 227 -11.51 -2.25 -8.82
N GLY A 228 -11.25 -3.55 -8.95
CA GLY A 228 -10.75 -4.21 -10.15
C GLY A 228 -9.24 -4.05 -10.36
N GLN A 229 -8.53 -3.36 -9.47
CA GLN A 229 -7.07 -3.30 -9.51
C GLN A 229 -6.47 -4.45 -8.72
N THR A 230 -5.34 -4.99 -9.20
CA THR A 230 -4.58 -6.03 -8.51
C THR A 230 -3.58 -5.40 -7.55
N VAL A 231 -3.40 -6.02 -6.39
CA VAL A 231 -2.34 -5.72 -5.43
C VAL A 231 -1.54 -6.99 -5.15
N THR A 232 -0.25 -6.82 -4.93
CA THR A 232 0.66 -7.91 -4.55
C THR A 232 1.03 -7.74 -3.08
N LEU A 233 0.84 -8.80 -2.30
CA LEU A 233 1.06 -8.83 -0.86
C LEU A 233 2.06 -9.97 -0.53
N PRO A 234 3.37 -9.67 -0.55
CA PRO A 234 4.40 -10.66 -0.24
C PRO A 234 4.61 -10.81 1.28
N THR A 235 4.82 -12.04 1.71
CA THR A 235 5.31 -12.42 3.04
C THR A 235 6.57 -13.28 2.89
N SER A 236 7.13 -13.78 4.00
CA SER A 236 8.21 -14.77 3.96
C SER A 236 7.78 -16.12 3.40
N ASP A 237 6.49 -16.45 3.52
CA ASP A 237 5.96 -17.80 3.28
C ASP A 237 5.18 -17.88 1.98
N TYR A 238 4.57 -16.77 1.52
CA TYR A 238 3.77 -16.73 0.31
C TYR A 238 3.79 -15.35 -0.37
N THR A 239 3.31 -15.29 -1.60
CA THR A 239 2.95 -14.03 -2.26
C THR A 239 1.50 -14.11 -2.71
N LEU A 240 0.68 -13.18 -2.24
CA LEU A 240 -0.74 -13.11 -2.58
C LEU A 240 -0.96 -11.99 -3.60
N ASP A 241 -1.22 -12.39 -4.85
CA ASP A 241 -1.77 -11.50 -5.87
C ASP A 241 -3.30 -11.54 -5.80
N ALA A 242 -3.92 -10.39 -5.54
CA ALA A 242 -5.36 -10.33 -5.32
C ALA A 242 -6.00 -9.10 -5.96
N GLN A 243 -7.22 -9.27 -6.45
CA GLN A 243 -8.01 -8.19 -7.04
C GLN A 243 -8.83 -7.48 -5.96
N ILE A 244 -8.85 -6.15 -5.99
CA ILE A 244 -9.69 -5.34 -5.09
C ILE A 244 -11.16 -5.45 -5.53
N GLU A 245 -12.00 -6.06 -4.70
CA GLU A 245 -13.46 -6.13 -4.89
C GLU A 245 -14.17 -4.92 -4.29
N GLN A 246 -13.66 -4.39 -3.18
CA GLN A 246 -14.24 -3.24 -2.49
C GLN A 246 -13.18 -2.38 -1.82
N VAL A 247 -13.42 -1.07 -1.81
CA VAL A 247 -12.61 -0.08 -1.10
C VAL A 247 -13.50 0.62 -0.07
N GLY A 248 -13.14 0.52 1.20
CA GLY A 248 -13.88 1.16 2.31
C GLY A 248 -15.32 0.66 2.51
N GLY A 249 -16.06 1.38 3.33
CA GLY A 249 -17.42 1.00 3.77
C GLY A 249 -17.41 -0.10 4.83
N ASP A 250 -18.57 -0.73 5.08
CA ASP A 250 -18.66 -1.94 5.91
C ASP A 250 -18.09 -3.14 5.14
N ILE A 251 -16.77 -3.21 5.08
CA ILE A 251 -16.06 -4.44 4.78
C ILE A 251 -16.11 -5.24 6.07
N SER A 252 -17.13 -6.07 6.21
CA SER A 252 -17.11 -7.15 7.18
C SER A 252 -17.37 -8.43 6.42
N LEU A 253 -16.48 -9.41 6.54
CA LEU A 253 -16.74 -10.74 5.99
C LEU A 253 -17.93 -11.42 6.69
N GLY A 254 -18.38 -10.91 7.84
CA GLY A 254 -19.36 -11.53 8.73
C GLY A 254 -20.83 -11.16 8.52
N ALA A 255 -21.17 -10.05 7.84
CA ALA A 255 -22.57 -9.75 7.55
C ALA A 255 -23.04 -10.57 6.33
N THR A 256 -23.66 -11.72 6.59
CA THR A 256 -24.22 -12.59 5.55
C THR A 256 -25.72 -12.77 5.75
N THR A 257 -26.43 -13.00 4.65
CA THR A 257 -27.84 -13.40 4.66
C THR A 257 -27.98 -14.80 4.05
N THR A 258 -28.90 -15.61 4.55
CA THR A 258 -29.19 -16.92 3.95
C THR A 258 -30.38 -16.78 3.01
N ARG A 259 -30.25 -17.27 1.78
CA ARG A 259 -31.35 -17.33 0.81
C ARG A 259 -31.50 -18.72 0.24
N THR A 260 -32.74 -19.16 0.09
CA THR A 260 -33.07 -20.38 -0.65
C THR A 260 -32.90 -20.12 -2.14
N VAL A 261 -32.15 -20.96 -2.82
CA VAL A 261 -31.82 -20.86 -4.25
C VAL A 261 -32.20 -22.17 -4.93
N THR A 262 -32.85 -22.07 -6.09
CA THR A 262 -33.09 -23.22 -6.96
C THR A 262 -31.99 -23.28 -8.00
N LEU A 263 -31.31 -24.41 -8.07
CA LEU A 263 -30.23 -24.70 -8.99
C LEU A 263 -30.68 -25.83 -9.91
N ARG A 264 -30.22 -25.81 -11.16
CA ARG A 264 -30.51 -26.84 -12.14
C ARG A 264 -29.24 -27.33 -12.81
N MET A 265 -29.19 -28.63 -13.01
CA MET A 265 -28.19 -29.34 -13.78
C MET A 265 -28.89 -30.12 -14.89
N GLU A 266 -28.33 -30.07 -16.08
CA GLU A 266 -28.83 -30.76 -17.27
C GLU A 266 -27.81 -31.85 -17.65
N GLU A 267 -28.27 -32.92 -18.30
CA GLU A 267 -27.42 -34.01 -18.80
C GLU A 267 -26.53 -34.68 -17.72
N VAL A 268 -27.09 -34.87 -16.52
CA VAL A 268 -26.38 -35.49 -15.39
C VAL A 268 -26.52 -37.00 -15.46
N ARG A 269 -25.42 -37.76 -15.42
CA ARG A 269 -25.53 -39.21 -15.35
C ARG A 269 -26.26 -39.66 -14.08
N GLU A 270 -27.12 -40.66 -14.21
CA GLU A 270 -27.94 -41.20 -13.11
C GLU A 270 -27.13 -41.52 -11.85
N ASP A 271 -25.95 -42.14 -11.98
CA ASP A 271 -25.10 -42.48 -10.84
C ASP A 271 -24.55 -41.25 -10.09
N PHE A 272 -24.34 -40.13 -10.78
CA PHE A 272 -23.96 -38.87 -10.16
C PHE A 272 -25.18 -38.12 -9.58
N ALA A 273 -26.33 -38.18 -10.26
CA ALA A 273 -27.57 -37.59 -9.78
C ALA A 273 -28.00 -38.22 -8.43
N ASP A 274 -27.93 -39.55 -8.33
CA ASP A 274 -28.23 -40.31 -7.11
C ASP A 274 -27.28 -39.99 -5.94
N ALA A 275 -26.08 -39.47 -6.23
CA ALA A 275 -25.10 -39.09 -5.21
C ALA A 275 -25.40 -37.72 -4.57
N ILE A 276 -26.38 -36.96 -5.05
CA ILE A 276 -26.75 -35.64 -4.52
C ILE A 276 -28.01 -35.80 -3.66
N GLU A 277 -27.88 -35.60 -2.35
CA GLU A 277 -28.95 -35.87 -1.39
C GLU A 277 -29.30 -34.63 -0.54
N PRO A 278 -30.57 -34.48 -0.12
CA PRO A 278 -30.94 -33.51 0.90
C PRO A 278 -30.14 -33.69 2.19
N GLY A 279 -29.73 -32.58 2.80
CA GLY A 279 -28.94 -32.56 4.03
C GLY A 279 -27.44 -32.41 3.80
N MET A 280 -26.96 -32.58 2.56
CA MET A 280 -25.57 -32.28 2.20
C MET A 280 -25.23 -30.81 2.42
N VAL A 281 -23.98 -30.53 2.80
CA VAL A 281 -23.53 -29.19 3.18
C VAL A 281 -22.14 -28.90 2.66
N GLU A 282 -21.94 -27.66 2.24
CA GLU A 282 -20.60 -27.08 2.04
C GLU A 282 -20.23 -26.24 3.26
N ARG A 283 -18.96 -26.32 3.68
CA ARG A 283 -18.42 -25.51 4.77
C ARG A 283 -17.20 -24.69 4.36
N ALA A 284 -17.12 -23.47 4.90
CA ALA A 284 -15.92 -22.65 4.93
C ALA A 284 -15.48 -22.51 6.39
N GLY A 285 -14.44 -23.25 6.78
CA GLY A 285 -14.10 -23.45 8.20
C GLY A 285 -15.29 -24.09 8.96
N ASP A 286 -15.70 -23.48 10.06
CA ASP A 286 -16.85 -23.94 10.86
C ASP A 286 -18.20 -23.45 10.32
N THR A 287 -18.22 -22.57 9.32
CA THR A 287 -19.44 -21.94 8.81
C THR A 287 -20.03 -22.78 7.68
N THR A 288 -21.33 -23.08 7.76
CA THR A 288 -22.06 -23.71 6.63
C THR A 288 -22.41 -22.64 5.61
N VAL A 289 -21.84 -22.76 4.40
CA VAL A 289 -22.02 -21.77 3.33
C VAL A 289 -23.09 -22.21 2.34
N ALA A 290 -23.34 -23.50 2.22
CA ALA A 290 -24.45 -24.05 1.46
C ALA A 290 -25.05 -25.26 2.17
N ARG A 291 -26.36 -25.42 2.08
CA ARG A 291 -27.08 -26.62 2.52
C ARG A 291 -28.09 -27.02 1.46
N VAL A 292 -28.01 -28.25 0.98
CA VAL A 292 -29.04 -28.84 0.13
C VAL A 292 -30.24 -29.18 1.00
N THR A 293 -31.41 -28.64 0.66
CA THR A 293 -32.67 -28.85 1.40
C THR A 293 -33.66 -29.71 0.62
N GLY A 294 -33.53 -29.77 -0.71
CA GLY A 294 -34.34 -30.62 -1.58
C GLY A 294 -33.60 -30.97 -2.87
N VAL A 295 -33.89 -32.15 -3.41
CA VAL A 295 -33.36 -32.63 -4.69
C VAL A 295 -34.50 -33.32 -5.44
N GLU A 296 -34.73 -32.91 -6.68
CA GLU A 296 -35.69 -33.51 -7.60
C GLU A 296 -34.91 -33.98 -8.84
N THR A 297 -35.15 -35.22 -9.27
CA THR A 297 -34.44 -35.84 -10.40
C THR A 297 -35.45 -36.40 -11.39
N GLU A 298 -35.35 -35.99 -12.65
CA GLU A 298 -36.20 -36.42 -13.75
C GLU A 298 -35.34 -36.95 -14.91
N PRO A 299 -35.82 -37.88 -15.74
CA PRO A 299 -35.10 -38.27 -16.95
C PRO A 299 -34.92 -37.07 -17.89
N SER A 300 -33.71 -36.87 -18.43
CA SER A 300 -33.52 -35.90 -19.51
C SER A 300 -34.32 -36.31 -20.74
N LEU A 301 -34.71 -35.37 -21.60
CA LEU A 301 -35.48 -35.68 -22.82
C LEU A 301 -34.56 -35.76 -24.04
N ILE A 302 -34.77 -36.77 -24.89
CA ILE A 302 -34.11 -36.90 -26.19
C ILE A 302 -35.14 -36.97 -27.32
N ILE A 303 -34.71 -36.52 -28.50
CA ILE A 303 -35.48 -36.67 -29.74
C ILE A 303 -34.98 -37.93 -30.44
N ALA A 304 -35.84 -38.94 -30.54
CA ALA A 304 -35.56 -40.20 -31.23
C ALA A 304 -36.34 -40.30 -32.55
N THR A 305 -35.71 -40.84 -33.59
CA THR A 305 -36.37 -41.13 -34.87
C THR A 305 -36.71 -42.61 -34.95
N GLY A 306 -37.99 -42.94 -35.14
CA GLY A 306 -38.45 -44.31 -35.33
C GLY A 306 -38.10 -44.87 -36.70
N ASP A 307 -38.18 -46.19 -36.85
CA ASP A 307 -37.90 -46.89 -38.13
C ASP A 307 -38.86 -46.49 -39.27
N ASP A 308 -40.00 -45.87 -38.92
CA ASP A 308 -41.00 -45.31 -39.84
C ASP A 308 -40.73 -43.82 -40.20
N GLY A 309 -39.64 -43.24 -39.70
CA GLY A 309 -39.31 -41.82 -39.86
C GLY A 309 -40.07 -40.88 -38.93
N SER A 310 -40.85 -41.39 -37.96
CA SER A 310 -41.52 -40.57 -36.95
C SER A 310 -40.50 -39.94 -35.98
N VAL A 311 -40.77 -38.71 -35.54
CA VAL A 311 -39.94 -37.99 -34.55
C VAL A 311 -40.68 -38.01 -33.21
N ASN A 312 -40.07 -38.62 -32.20
CA ASN A 312 -40.65 -38.80 -30.86
C ASN A 312 -39.75 -38.16 -29.80
N VAL A 313 -40.36 -37.59 -28.76
CA VAL A 313 -39.65 -37.15 -27.54
C VAL A 313 -39.75 -38.28 -26.53
N VAL A 314 -38.62 -38.79 -26.06
CA VAL A 314 -38.54 -39.90 -25.11
C VAL A 314 -37.52 -39.61 -24.02
N ASP A 315 -37.60 -40.34 -22.92
CA ASP A 315 -36.66 -40.23 -21.80
C ASP A 315 -35.26 -40.72 -22.20
N HIS A 316 -34.23 -40.02 -21.73
CA HIS A 316 -32.85 -40.45 -21.85
C HIS A 316 -32.63 -41.67 -20.95
N PRO A 317 -32.04 -42.76 -21.46
CA PRO A 317 -31.88 -43.99 -20.69
C PRO A 317 -30.91 -43.90 -19.50
N VAL A 318 -30.14 -42.80 -19.37
CA VAL A 318 -29.05 -42.68 -18.38
C VAL A 318 -28.88 -41.26 -17.86
N ASP A 319 -29.13 -40.24 -18.68
CA ASP A 319 -28.99 -38.85 -18.23
C ASP A 319 -30.27 -38.34 -17.58
N ARG A 320 -30.08 -37.45 -16.63
CA ARG A 320 -31.08 -36.90 -15.72
C ARG A 320 -30.98 -35.38 -15.71
N GLU A 321 -32.12 -34.73 -15.57
CA GLU A 321 -32.23 -33.34 -15.14
C GLU A 321 -32.35 -33.34 -13.61
N VAL A 322 -31.50 -32.56 -12.93
CA VAL A 322 -31.46 -32.47 -11.47
C VAL A 322 -31.78 -31.05 -11.05
N THR A 323 -32.84 -30.88 -10.27
CA THR A 323 -33.22 -29.62 -9.62
C THR A 323 -32.88 -29.68 -8.14
N ILE A 324 -31.99 -28.80 -7.69
CA ILE A 324 -31.51 -28.71 -6.32
C ILE A 324 -32.11 -27.46 -5.68
N THR A 325 -32.77 -27.62 -4.54
CA THR A 325 -33.11 -26.51 -3.65
C THR A 325 -32.07 -26.44 -2.55
N ALA A 326 -31.39 -25.31 -2.42
CA ALA A 326 -30.32 -25.12 -1.45
C ALA A 326 -30.42 -23.77 -0.73
N ASP A 327 -30.14 -23.76 0.56
CA ASP A 327 -29.94 -22.53 1.32
C ASP A 327 -28.47 -22.10 1.21
N LEU A 328 -28.23 -20.96 0.57
CA LEU A 328 -26.91 -20.40 0.35
C LEU A 328 -26.68 -19.20 1.28
N GLN A 329 -25.50 -19.15 1.90
CA GLN A 329 -25.02 -17.99 2.63
C GLN A 329 -24.46 -16.97 1.63
N LEU A 330 -25.18 -15.87 1.47
CA LEU A 330 -24.86 -14.80 0.53
C LEU A 330 -24.36 -13.57 1.26
N ARG A 331 -23.51 -12.80 0.58
CA ARG A 331 -23.09 -11.47 1.02
C ARG A 331 -23.78 -10.41 0.19
N GLU A 332 -24.27 -9.37 0.85
CA GLU A 332 -24.71 -8.16 0.16
C GLU A 332 -23.49 -7.32 -0.19
N THR A 333 -23.30 -7.05 -1.47
CA THR A 333 -22.25 -6.17 -1.98
C THR A 333 -22.89 -4.95 -2.64
N PRO A 334 -22.14 -3.84 -2.86
CA PRO A 334 -22.64 -2.71 -3.63
C PRO A 334 -23.12 -3.07 -5.05
N ALA A 335 -22.73 -4.23 -5.56
CA ALA A 335 -23.07 -4.69 -6.90
C ALA A 335 -24.17 -5.78 -6.91
N GLY A 336 -24.68 -6.19 -5.75
CA GLY A 336 -25.72 -7.21 -5.58
C GLY A 336 -25.31 -8.33 -4.62
N LEU A 337 -26.07 -9.41 -4.61
CA LEU A 337 -25.76 -10.59 -3.81
C LEU A 337 -24.57 -11.34 -4.41
N ALA A 338 -23.68 -11.81 -3.55
CA ALA A 338 -22.56 -12.64 -3.93
C ALA A 338 -22.50 -13.94 -3.12
N PHE A 339 -22.18 -15.04 -3.78
CA PHE A 339 -21.89 -16.34 -3.18
C PHE A 339 -20.42 -16.66 -3.42
N LYS A 340 -19.64 -16.93 -2.36
CA LYS A 340 -18.19 -17.24 -2.44
C LYS A 340 -17.35 -16.16 -3.15
N GLY A 341 -17.87 -14.94 -3.26
CA GLY A 341 -17.23 -13.80 -3.94
C GLY A 341 -17.85 -13.46 -5.29
N ASP A 342 -18.53 -14.42 -5.92
CA ASP A 342 -19.13 -14.26 -7.25
C ASP A 342 -20.57 -13.77 -7.17
N GLN A 343 -20.93 -12.86 -8.08
CA GLN A 343 -22.30 -12.36 -8.15
C GLN A 343 -23.28 -13.48 -8.51
N ILE A 344 -24.33 -13.62 -7.72
CA ILE A 344 -25.38 -14.61 -7.96
C ILE A 344 -26.63 -13.93 -8.56
N ARG A 345 -27.08 -14.49 -9.68
CA ARG A 345 -28.30 -14.08 -10.40
C ARG A 345 -28.86 -15.25 -11.19
N GLN A 346 -30.11 -15.16 -11.63
CA GLN A 346 -30.67 -16.15 -12.55
C GLN A 346 -29.76 -16.29 -13.79
N GLY A 347 -29.45 -17.54 -14.15
CA GLY A 347 -28.54 -17.90 -15.24
C GLY A 347 -27.05 -17.89 -14.88
N SER A 348 -26.66 -17.43 -13.68
CA SER A 348 -25.28 -17.62 -13.20
C SER A 348 -25.03 -19.08 -12.81
N THR A 349 -23.78 -19.50 -12.82
CA THR A 349 -23.36 -20.84 -12.39
C THR A 349 -22.78 -20.75 -10.99
N VAL A 350 -23.08 -21.74 -10.14
CA VAL A 350 -22.51 -21.86 -8.80
C VAL A 350 -21.89 -23.23 -8.62
N THR A 351 -20.77 -23.28 -7.90
CA THR A 351 -20.10 -24.52 -7.52
C THR A 351 -20.32 -24.81 -6.04
N LEU A 352 -20.89 -25.98 -5.76
CA LEU A 352 -21.08 -26.52 -4.42
C LEU A 352 -20.13 -27.70 -4.17
N ASP A 353 -19.36 -27.64 -3.09
CA ASP A 353 -18.60 -28.81 -2.60
C ASP A 353 -19.37 -29.47 -1.46
N LEU A 354 -20.08 -30.55 -1.81
CA LEU A 354 -20.94 -31.32 -0.89
C LEU A 354 -20.17 -32.43 -0.17
N GLY A 355 -18.84 -32.44 -0.26
CA GLY A 355 -17.95 -33.39 0.41
C GLY A 355 -17.77 -34.70 -0.36
N THR A 356 -18.86 -35.34 -0.77
CA THR A 356 -18.82 -36.55 -1.62
C THR A 356 -18.97 -36.25 -3.11
N ALA A 357 -19.49 -35.07 -3.45
CA ALA A 357 -19.70 -34.62 -4.82
C ALA A 357 -19.41 -33.11 -4.93
N THR A 358 -18.79 -32.71 -6.03
CA THR A 358 -18.67 -31.30 -6.42
C THR A 358 -19.67 -31.04 -7.53
N VAL A 359 -20.61 -30.14 -7.27
CA VAL A 359 -21.73 -29.82 -8.16
C VAL A 359 -21.51 -28.46 -8.79
N GLU A 360 -21.57 -28.38 -10.11
CA GLU A 360 -21.67 -27.13 -10.85
C GLU A 360 -23.07 -27.01 -11.43
N ALA A 361 -23.83 -25.98 -11.04
CA ALA A 361 -25.25 -25.87 -11.37
C ALA A 361 -25.65 -24.44 -11.74
N THR A 362 -26.64 -24.32 -12.63
CA THR A 362 -27.18 -23.03 -13.07
C THR A 362 -28.26 -22.55 -12.10
N VAL A 363 -28.18 -21.30 -11.68
CA VAL A 363 -29.18 -20.66 -10.82
C VAL A 363 -30.45 -20.39 -11.62
N VAL A 364 -31.56 -21.04 -11.22
CA VAL A 364 -32.89 -20.83 -11.80
C VAL A 364 -33.62 -19.70 -11.07
N SER A 365 -33.53 -19.67 -9.74
CA SER A 365 -34.19 -18.65 -8.93
C SER A 365 -33.43 -18.39 -7.63
N VAL A 366 -33.48 -17.14 -7.16
CA VAL A 366 -32.96 -16.74 -5.84
C VAL A 366 -34.16 -16.25 -5.03
N GLY A 367 -34.41 -16.89 -3.89
CA GLY A 367 -35.46 -16.53 -2.94
C GLY A 367 -35.33 -15.08 -2.47
N ARG A 368 -36.46 -14.49 -2.07
CA ARG A 368 -36.49 -13.10 -1.59
C ARG A 368 -36.01 -12.97 -0.16
#